data_AF-A0A820RA37-F1
#
_entry.id   AF-A0A820RA37-F1
#
_cell.length_a   1.000
_cell.length_b   1.000
_cell.length_c   1.000
_cell.angle_alpha   90.00
_cell.angle_beta   90.00
_cell.angle_gamma   90.00
#
_symmetry.space_group_name_H-M   'P 1'
#
loop_
_entity.id
_entity.type
_entity.pdbx_description
1 polymer ?
#
loop_
_entity_poly.entity_id
_entity_poly.type
_entity_poly.pdbx_seq_one_letter_code
_entity_poly.pdbx_strand_id
1 'polypeptide(L)'
;MIRNQDDTMQQSKEGVKQRWTRYCSELYKDEGGGDEMVKELEGISPSYKEDPQDITYSEVKEAIRTLKSNKSPGSDGITAEMIQAGGEQLTHEIHSLCNKA
;
A
#
# COMPACT_ATOMS: atom_id res chain seq x y z
N MET A 1 5.44 -0.41 28.08
CA MET A 1 6.73 -0.16 28.74
C MET A 1 7.66 0.47 27.71
N ILE A 2 8.12 1.71 27.92
CA ILE A 2 8.96 2.46 26.99
C ILE A 2 10.07 3.18 27.77
N ARG A 3 11.25 3.34 27.15
CA ARG A 3 12.41 3.99 27.77
C ARG A 3 12.39 5.50 27.48
N ASN A 4 12.59 6.30 28.51
CA ASN A 4 12.70 7.75 28.40
C ASN A 4 14.12 8.20 28.04
N GLN A 5 14.29 9.50 27.77
CA GLN A 5 15.58 10.12 27.43
C GLN A 5 16.57 10.17 28.61
N ASP A 6 16.07 10.13 29.85
CA ASP A 6 16.84 10.01 31.10
C ASP A 6 17.19 8.54 31.45
N ASP A 7 17.08 7.63 30.48
CA ASP A 7 17.28 6.16 30.60
C ASP A 7 16.36 5.48 31.65
N THR A 8 15.30 6.17 32.09
CA THR A 8 14.31 5.63 33.01
C THR A 8 13.18 4.90 32.28
N MET A 9 12.61 3.89 32.96
CA MET A 9 11.57 3.02 32.42
C MET A 9 10.16 3.57 32.72
N GLN A 10 9.37 3.91 31.70
CA GLN A 10 7.96 4.29 31.84
C GLN A 10 7.02 3.11 31.55
N GLN A 11 6.15 2.83 32.52
CA GLN A 11 5.22 1.71 32.48
C GLN A 11 3.75 2.14 32.59
N SER A 12 3.47 3.37 33.01
CA SER A 12 2.11 3.92 33.04
C SER A 12 1.59 4.13 31.62
N LYS A 13 0.28 3.94 31.41
CA LYS A 13 -0.35 4.11 30.08
C LYS A 13 -0.21 5.56 29.60
N GLU A 14 -0.36 6.49 30.51
CA GLU A 14 -0.27 7.94 30.30
C GLU A 14 1.16 8.35 29.95
N GLY A 15 2.16 7.81 30.67
CA GLY A 15 3.58 8.07 30.41
C GLY A 15 4.04 7.49 29.08
N VAL A 16 3.57 6.28 28.73
CA VAL A 16 3.82 5.67 27.42
C VAL A 16 3.24 6.54 26.31
N LYS A 17 1.99 7.00 26.46
CA LYS A 17 1.33 7.86 25.47
C LYS A 17 2.07 9.19 25.29
N GLN A 18 2.44 9.87 26.38
CA GLN A 18 3.19 11.12 26.31
C GLN A 18 4.56 10.94 25.64
N ARG A 19 5.27 9.84 25.92
CA ARG A 19 6.56 9.54 25.29
C ARG A 19 6.42 9.36 23.78
N TRP A 20 5.39 8.63 23.33
CA TRP A 20 5.08 8.46 21.90
C TRP A 20 4.73 9.78 21.23
N THR A 21 3.82 10.56 21.84
CA THR A 21 3.46 11.88 21.33
C THR A 21 4.69 12.77 21.16
N ARG A 22 5.55 12.85 22.18
CA ARG A 22 6.77 13.67 22.11
C ARG A 22 7.75 13.18 21.05
N TYR A 23 7.99 11.87 20.97
CA TYR A 23 8.88 11.28 19.96
C TYR A 23 8.41 11.58 18.55
N CYS A 24 7.14 11.31 18.24
CA CYS A 24 6.59 11.59 16.91
C CYS A 24 6.60 13.09 16.61
N SER A 25 6.25 13.94 17.57
CA SER A 25 6.34 15.39 17.39
C SER A 25 7.77 15.87 17.15
N GLU A 26 8.79 15.27 17.76
CA GLU A 26 10.20 15.59 17.48
C GLU A 26 10.65 15.06 16.10
N LEU A 27 10.22 13.85 15.73
CA LEU A 27 10.56 13.23 14.44
C LEU A 27 9.95 13.97 13.24
N TYR A 28 8.73 14.50 13.40
CA TYR A 28 7.99 15.20 12.34
C TYR A 28 8.00 16.72 12.51
N LYS A 29 8.86 17.27 13.39
CA LYS A 29 9.16 18.70 13.36
C LYS A 29 9.98 18.95 12.10
N ASP A 30 9.34 19.56 11.11
CA ASP A 30 9.96 20.01 9.88
C ASP A 30 10.98 21.11 10.22
N GLU A 31 12.27 20.75 10.35
CA GLU A 31 13.37 21.70 10.55
C GLU A 31 13.84 22.36 9.24
N GLY A 32 12.88 22.71 8.38
CA GLY A 32 13.12 23.55 7.21
C GLY A 32 13.66 22.78 6.02
N GLY A 33 12.76 22.27 5.19
CA GLY A 33 13.09 21.86 3.83
C GLY A 33 12.11 20.90 3.19
N GLY A 34 11.22 20.26 3.98
CA GLY A 34 10.26 19.30 3.46
C GLY A 34 9.34 19.90 2.41
N ASP A 35 8.70 21.05 2.69
CA ASP A 35 7.71 21.66 1.77
C ASP A 35 8.35 22.19 0.48
N GLU A 36 9.55 22.76 0.55
CA GLU A 36 10.25 23.32 -0.62
C GLU A 36 10.87 22.21 -1.47
N MET A 37 11.47 21.19 -0.85
CA MET A 37 11.95 19.99 -1.55
C MET A 37 10.80 19.20 -2.19
N VAL A 38 9.65 19.07 -1.51
CA VAL A 38 8.47 18.41 -2.06
C VAL A 38 7.91 19.19 -3.26
N LYS A 39 7.86 20.53 -3.19
CA LYS A 39 7.48 21.37 -4.35
C LYS A 39 8.46 21.27 -5.51
N GLU A 40 9.77 21.24 -5.26
CA GLU A 40 10.77 21.02 -6.31
C GLU A 40 10.60 19.63 -6.96
N LEU A 41 10.32 18.60 -6.16
CA LEU A 41 10.05 17.25 -6.65
C LEU A 41 8.76 17.15 -7.47
N GLU A 42 7.70 17.88 -7.11
CA GLU A 42 6.47 17.98 -7.91
C GLU A 42 6.71 18.55 -9.30
N GLY A 43 7.66 19.49 -9.45
CA GLY A 43 8.01 20.10 -10.74
C GLY A 43 8.89 19.22 -11.65
N ILE A 44 9.62 18.26 -11.06
CA ILE A 44 10.50 17.31 -11.77
C ILE A 44 9.75 16.01 -12.09
N SER A 45 8.74 15.67 -11.29
CA SER A 45 7.91 14.51 -11.54
C SER A 45 7.25 14.65 -12.91
N PRO A 46 7.35 13.65 -13.80
CA PRO A 46 6.56 13.63 -15.02
C PRO A 46 5.11 13.93 -14.64
N SER A 47 4.44 14.80 -15.39
CA SER A 47 2.99 14.86 -15.34
C SER A 47 2.52 13.49 -15.83
N TYR A 48 2.36 12.56 -14.89
CA TYR A 48 1.50 11.42 -15.06
C TYR A 48 0.12 12.06 -15.22
N LYS A 49 -0.19 12.49 -16.44
CA LYS A 49 -1.58 12.55 -16.84
C LYS A 49 -2.07 11.14 -16.56
N GLU A 50 -2.86 11.02 -15.50
CA GLU A 50 -3.73 9.90 -15.25
C GLU A 50 -4.72 9.85 -16.42
N ASP A 51 -4.24 9.62 -17.65
CA ASP A 51 -5.05 8.85 -18.57
C ASP A 51 -5.06 7.46 -17.93
N PRO A 52 -6.22 6.97 -17.45
CA PRO A 52 -6.31 5.59 -17.04
C PRO A 52 -5.98 4.79 -18.29
N GLN A 53 -4.73 4.32 -18.39
CA GLN A 53 -4.41 3.33 -19.39
C GLN A 53 -5.29 2.14 -19.04
N ASP A 54 -6.16 1.74 -19.98
CA ASP A 54 -6.97 0.53 -19.82
C ASP A 54 -6.04 -0.61 -19.38
N ILE A 55 -6.47 -1.36 -18.36
CA ILE A 55 -5.71 -2.49 -17.85
C ILE A 55 -5.53 -3.47 -18.99
N THR A 56 -4.29 -3.78 -19.35
CA THR A 56 -4.00 -4.65 -20.49
C THR A 56 -4.26 -6.12 -20.16
N TYR A 57 -4.57 -6.92 -21.19
CA TYR A 57 -4.73 -8.36 -21.04
C TYR A 57 -3.48 -9.04 -20.45
N SER A 58 -2.29 -8.58 -20.83
CA SER A 58 -1.02 -9.07 -20.29
C SER A 58 -0.91 -8.83 -18.79
N GLU A 59 -1.29 -7.65 -18.30
CA GLU A 59 -1.23 -7.34 -16.86
C GLU A 59 -2.15 -8.28 -16.07
N VAL A 60 -3.37 -8.52 -16.56
CA VAL A 60 -4.32 -9.46 -15.93
C VAL A 60 -3.76 -10.87 -15.92
N LYS A 61 -3.20 -11.33 -17.05
CA LYS A 61 -2.61 -12.67 -17.17
C LYS A 61 -1.43 -12.86 -16.22
N GLU A 62 -0.55 -11.87 -16.11
CA GLU A 62 0.58 -11.87 -15.19
C GLU A 62 0.11 -11.86 -13.72
N ALA A 63 -0.91 -11.06 -13.40
CA ALA A 63 -1.51 -11.00 -12.07
C ALA A 63 -2.08 -12.36 -11.65
N ILE A 64 -2.88 -13.01 -12.52
CA ILE A 64 -3.43 -14.35 -12.25
C ILE A 64 -2.30 -15.37 -12.03
N ARG A 65 -1.27 -15.35 -12.87
CA ARG A 65 -0.13 -16.29 -12.75
C ARG A 65 0.63 -16.12 -11.44
N THR A 66 0.74 -14.90 -10.93
CA THR A 66 1.53 -14.56 -9.73
C THR A 66 0.73 -14.66 -8.43
N LEU A 67 -0.56 -15.01 -8.48
CA LEU A 67 -1.37 -15.28 -7.29
C LEU A 67 -0.73 -16.38 -6.42
N LYS A 68 -0.64 -16.11 -5.12
CA LYS A 68 -0.10 -17.06 -4.15
C LYS A 68 -1.13 -18.14 -3.85
N SER A 69 -0.72 -19.39 -4.00
CA SER A 69 -1.52 -20.55 -3.62
C SER A 69 -1.64 -20.72 -2.09
N ASN A 70 -2.61 -21.53 -1.66
CA ASN A 70 -2.92 -21.88 -0.27
C ASN A 70 -3.25 -20.67 0.63
N LYS A 71 -3.80 -19.61 0.04
CA LYS A 71 -4.41 -18.51 0.78
C LYS A 71 -5.89 -18.82 0.99
N SER A 72 -6.41 -18.44 2.15
CA SER A 72 -7.85 -18.51 2.41
C SER A 72 -8.58 -17.67 1.36
N PRO A 73 -9.70 -18.17 0.80
CA PRO A 73 -10.51 -17.38 -0.13
C PRO A 73 -11.08 -16.12 0.55
N GLY A 74 -11.49 -15.16 -0.26
CA GLY A 74 -12.24 -14.00 0.20
C GLY A 74 -13.67 -14.37 0.62
N SER A 75 -14.51 -13.36 0.84
CA SER A 75 -15.93 -13.55 1.15
C SER A 75 -16.72 -14.22 0.02
N ASP A 76 -16.18 -14.21 -1.20
CA ASP A 76 -16.73 -14.87 -2.39
C ASP A 76 -16.50 -16.39 -2.41
N GLY A 77 -15.63 -16.92 -1.54
CA GLY A 77 -15.27 -18.33 -1.51
C GLY A 77 -14.38 -18.79 -2.68
N ILE A 78 -13.87 -17.88 -3.51
CA ILE A 78 -13.04 -18.22 -4.69
C ILE A 78 -11.57 -18.22 -4.28
N THR A 79 -10.88 -19.34 -4.52
CA THR A 79 -9.44 -19.44 -4.22
C THR A 79 -8.56 -19.02 -5.41
N ALA A 80 -7.29 -18.72 -5.13
CA ALA A 80 -6.31 -18.41 -6.18
C ALA A 80 -6.18 -19.55 -7.20
N GLU A 81 -6.25 -20.80 -6.76
CA GLU A 81 -6.14 -21.99 -7.61
C GLU A 81 -7.32 -22.12 -8.56
N MET A 82 -8.54 -21.75 -8.11
CA MET A 82 -9.71 -21.73 -8.98
C MET A 82 -9.54 -20.70 -10.10
N ILE A 83 -9.00 -19.53 -9.78
CA ILE A 83 -8.73 -18.47 -10.77
C ILE A 83 -7.63 -18.91 -11.74
N GLN A 84 -6.55 -19.50 -11.24
CA GLN A 84 -5.45 -20.02 -12.08
C GLN A 84 -5.90 -21.18 -12.98
N ALA A 85 -6.78 -22.06 -12.48
CA ALA A 85 -7.32 -23.18 -13.25
C ALA A 85 -8.31 -22.76 -14.34
N GLY A 86 -8.91 -21.56 -14.25
CA GLY A 86 -9.88 -21.05 -15.22
C GLY A 86 -9.30 -20.72 -16.60
N GLY A 87 -7.98 -20.63 -16.74
CA GLY A 87 -7.29 -20.47 -18.02
C GLY A 87 -7.65 -19.20 -18.80
N GLU A 88 -7.52 -19.25 -20.13
CA GLU A 88 -7.70 -18.08 -21.00
C GLU A 88 -9.13 -17.52 -20.96
N GLN A 89 -10.15 -18.39 -20.87
CA GLN A 89 -11.55 -17.93 -20.86
C GLN A 89 -11.84 -17.07 -19.62
N LEU A 90 -11.43 -17.53 -18.43
CA LEU A 90 -11.60 -16.75 -17.21
C LEU A 90 -10.74 -15.48 -17.21
N THR A 91 -9.51 -15.56 -17.75
CA THR A 91 -8.61 -14.40 -17.89
C THR A 91 -9.25 -13.30 -18.74
N HIS A 92 -9.92 -13.66 -19.84
CA HIS A 92 -10.64 -12.73 -20.70
C HIS A 92 -11.81 -12.04 -19.98
N GLU A 93 -12.61 -12.80 -19.23
CA GLU A 93 -13.72 -12.23 -18.46
C GLU A 93 -13.23 -11.28 -17.35
N ILE A 94 -12.17 -11.64 -16.63
CA ILE A 94 -11.57 -10.78 -15.61
C ILE A 94 -11.06 -9.48 -16.24
N HIS A 95 -10.34 -9.56 -17.36
CA HIS A 95 -9.88 -8.38 -18.10
C HIS A 95 -11.04 -7.49 -18.56
N SER A 96 -12.13 -8.09 -19.05
CA SER A 96 -13.33 -7.33 -19.42
C SER A 96 -13.96 -6.64 -18.22
N LEU A 97 -14.03 -7.30 -17.06
CA LEU A 97 -14.58 -6.72 -15.82
C LEU A 97 -13.72 -5.56 -15.30
N CYS A 98 -12.39 -5.70 -15.32
CA CYS A 98 -11.46 -4.67 -14.86
C CYS A 98 -11.57 -3.35 -15.65
N ASN A 99 -11.97 -3.41 -16.92
CA ASN A 99 -12.09 -2.24 -17.81
C ASN A 99 -13.53 -1.75 -18.01
N LYS A 100 -14.51 -2.24 -17.24
CA LYS A 100 -15.93 -1.84 -17.33
C LYS A 100 -16.32 -0.75 -16.32
N ALA A 101 -15.33 -0.08 -15.71
CA ALA A 101 -15.54 0.95 -14.69
C ALA A 101 -16.24 2.21 -15.23
#